data_AF-A0A530YFF8-F1
#
_entry.id   AF-A0A530YFF8-F1
#
_cell.length_a   1.000
_cell.length_b   1.000
_cell.length_c   1.000
_cell.angle_alpha   90.00
_cell.angle_beta   90.00
_cell.angle_gamma   90.00
#
_symmetry.space_group_name_H-M   'P 1'
#
loop_
_entity.id
_entity.type
_entity.pdbx_description
1 polymer ?
#
loop_
_entity_poly.entity_id
_entity_poly.type
_entity_poly.pdbx_seq_one_letter_code
_entity_poly.pdbx_strand_id
1 'polypeptide(L)'
;MPDIQRRELLVQGSAALAAIAALYTSRRAYAFPTRASEEVIRWLDQPTENPDPVGIQKQLVWEDLDSWITPNDKFFSISHFNRPTIDEKTWSIEIGGLVKK
;
A
#
# COMPACT_ATOMS: atom_id res chain seq x y z
N MET A 1 6.61 9.28 52.63
CA MET A 1 6.24 8.80 51.28
C MET A 1 4.95 9.51 50.90
N PRO A 2 4.82 10.06 49.67
CA PRO A 2 3.55 10.65 49.26
C PRO A 2 2.48 9.57 49.26
N ASP A 3 1.34 9.85 49.90
CA ASP A 3 0.23 8.91 50.07
C ASP A 3 -0.66 8.98 48.83
N ILE A 4 -0.34 8.16 47.83
CA ILE A 4 -1.03 8.16 46.54
C ILE A 4 -2.31 7.33 46.65
N GLN A 5 -3.46 7.97 46.40
CA GLN A 5 -4.74 7.26 46.38
C GLN A 5 -4.82 6.28 45.21
N ARG A 6 -5.34 5.07 45.46
CA ARG A 6 -5.50 4.01 44.45
C ARG A 6 -6.25 4.48 43.20
N ARG A 7 -7.31 5.28 43.35
CA ARG A 7 -8.08 5.84 42.24
C ARG A 7 -7.22 6.77 41.38
N GLU A 8 -6.42 7.62 42.00
CA GLU A 8 -5.56 8.56 41.32
C GLU A 8 -4.47 7.82 40.54
N LEU A 9 -3.86 6.79 41.14
CA LEU A 9 -2.91 5.90 40.47
C LEU A 9 -3.52 5.22 39.25
N LEU A 10 -4.76 4.71 39.36
CA LEU A 10 -5.45 4.04 38.26
C LEU A 10 -5.78 5.03 37.13
N VAL A 11 -6.30 6.21 37.46
CA VAL A 11 -6.70 7.20 36.46
C VAL A 11 -5.49 7.79 35.75
N GLN A 12 -4.49 8.25 36.49
CA GLN A 12 -3.28 8.84 35.91
C GLN A 12 -2.44 7.78 35.17
N GLY A 13 -2.32 6.57 35.73
CA GLY A 13 -1.60 5.47 35.10
C GLY A 13 -2.25 5.01 33.79
N SER A 14 -3.58 4.86 33.76
CA SER A 14 -4.29 4.48 32.54
C SER A 14 -4.27 5.58 31.48
N ALA A 15 -4.42 6.85 31.87
CA ALA A 15 -4.31 7.99 30.95
C ALA A 15 -2.90 8.08 30.34
N ALA A 16 -1.85 7.88 31.14
CA ALA A 16 -0.47 7.84 30.67
C ALA A 16 -0.25 6.69 29.67
N LEU A 17 -0.72 5.47 30.00
CA LEU A 17 -0.62 4.32 29.09
C LEU A 17 -1.38 4.55 27.78
N ALA A 18 -2.58 5.14 27.84
CA ALA A 18 -3.36 5.47 26.66
C ALA A 18 -2.67 6.53 25.78
N ALA A 19 -2.10 7.57 26.39
CA ALA A 19 -1.34 8.60 25.67
C ALA A 19 -0.09 8.02 25.01
N ILE A 20 0.64 7.14 25.72
CA ILE A 20 1.77 6.40 25.17
C ILE A 20 1.31 5.55 23.98
N ALA A 21 0.25 4.75 24.13
CA ALA A 21 -0.29 3.93 23.05
C ALA A 21 -0.69 4.76 21.82
N ALA A 22 -1.31 5.93 22.02
CA ALA A 22 -1.66 6.84 20.92
C ALA A 22 -0.41 7.39 20.19
N LEU A 23 0.67 7.69 20.90
CA LEU A 23 1.95 8.09 20.28
C LEU A 23 2.61 6.96 19.49
N TYR A 24 2.41 5.69 19.90
CA TYR A 24 2.93 4.53 19.17
C TYR A 24 2.01 4.07 18.03
N THR A 25 0.70 4.34 18.08
CA THR A 25 -0.26 3.92 17.06
C THR A 25 -0.17 4.74 15.77
N SER A 26 0.22 6.02 15.86
CA SER A 26 0.37 6.91 14.69
C SER A 26 1.49 6.47 13.74
N ARG A 27 2.32 5.50 14.15
CA ARG A 27 3.44 4.97 13.37
C ARG A 27 3.22 3.59 12.74
N ARG A 28 2.12 2.86 13.03
CA ARG A 28 2.10 1.39 12.80
C ARG A 28 0.82 0.81 12.17
N ALA A 29 0.55 1.22 10.95
CA ALA A 29 -0.03 0.32 9.95
C ALA A 29 0.52 0.66 8.56
N TYR A 30 1.85 0.76 8.43
CA TYR A 30 2.45 0.66 7.10
C TYR A 30 2.31 -0.80 6.65
N ALA A 31 1.94 -1.05 5.39
CA ALA A 31 1.84 -2.40 4.85
C ALA A 31 3.17 -3.19 5.00
N PHE A 32 4.29 -2.49 5.15
CA PHE A 32 5.63 -3.07 5.21
C PHE A 32 6.46 -2.39 6.32
N PRO A 33 6.23 -2.71 7.60
CA PRO A 33 6.99 -2.11 8.69
C PRO A 33 8.39 -2.72 8.76
N THR A 34 9.31 -2.34 7.88
CA THR A 34 10.69 -2.85 7.87
C THR A 34 11.46 -2.36 9.10
N ARG A 35 11.66 -3.21 10.11
CA ARG A 35 12.51 -2.90 11.26
C ARG A 35 13.97 -3.19 10.93
N ALA A 36 14.88 -2.54 11.67
CA ALA A 36 16.29 -2.93 11.65
C ALA A 36 16.39 -4.43 12.00
N SER A 37 17.17 -5.18 11.22
CA SER A 37 17.36 -6.64 11.27
C SER A 37 16.19 -7.52 10.82
N GLU A 38 15.13 -6.99 10.22
CA GLU A 38 14.12 -7.80 9.54
C GLU A 38 14.52 -8.06 8.08
N GLU A 39 14.20 -9.25 7.57
CA GLU A 39 14.36 -9.63 6.17
C GLU A 39 13.02 -10.07 5.57
N VAL A 40 12.83 -9.84 4.27
CA VAL A 40 11.62 -10.26 3.58
C VAL A 40 11.71 -11.76 3.29
N ILE A 41 10.74 -12.52 3.80
CA ILE A 41 10.58 -13.94 3.46
C ILE A 41 9.94 -14.03 2.07
N ARG A 42 10.62 -14.67 1.12
CA ARG A 42 10.13 -14.83 -0.24
C ARG A 42 8.96 -15.81 -0.30
N TRP A 43 8.02 -15.53 -1.18
CA TRP A 43 6.94 -16.48 -1.50
C TRP A 43 7.51 -17.69 -2.24
N LEU A 44 7.06 -18.89 -1.87
CA LEU A 44 7.48 -20.14 -2.51
C LEU A 44 6.82 -20.32 -3.89
N ASP A 45 5.64 -19.74 -4.07
CA ASP A 45 4.77 -19.79 -5.23
C ASP A 45 4.91 -18.52 -6.09
N GLN A 46 6.15 -18.22 -6.50
CA GLN A 46 6.38 -17.12 -7.43
C GLN A 46 5.68 -17.39 -8.77
N PRO A 47 5.14 -16.33 -9.41
CA PRO A 47 4.70 -16.42 -10.80
C PRO A 47 5.80 -17.02 -11.69
N THR A 48 5.41 -17.89 -12.62
CA THR A 48 6.33 -18.42 -13.64
C THR A 48 6.92 -17.30 -14.49
N GLU A 49 8.01 -17.57 -15.21
CA GLU A 49 8.58 -16.59 -16.14
C GLU A 49 7.52 -15.99 -17.07
N ASN A 50 7.62 -14.68 -17.29
CA ASN A 50 6.65 -13.93 -18.08
C ASN A 50 6.68 -14.40 -19.54
N PRO A 51 5.59 -15.01 -20.06
CA PRO A 51 5.57 -15.54 -21.41
C PRO A 51 5.50 -14.45 -22.49
N ASP A 52 5.12 -13.22 -22.14
CA ASP A 52 5.04 -12.08 -23.06
C ASP A 52 5.45 -10.77 -22.36
N PRO A 53 6.76 -10.44 -22.35
CA PRO A 53 7.27 -9.22 -21.73
C PRO A 53 6.77 -7.91 -22.37
N VAL A 54 6.23 -7.97 -23.60
CA VAL A 54 5.73 -6.78 -24.31
C VAL A 54 4.30 -6.47 -23.87
N GLY A 55 3.42 -7.47 -23.88
CA GLY A 55 2.03 -7.37 -23.47
C GLY A 55 1.83 -7.35 -21.95
N ILE A 56 2.62 -8.12 -21.22
CA ILE A 56 2.60 -8.21 -19.75
C ILE A 56 3.79 -7.43 -19.21
N GLN A 57 3.52 -6.28 -18.61
CA GLN A 57 4.53 -5.41 -18.00
C GLN A 57 4.41 -5.47 -16.49
N LYS A 58 5.57 -5.38 -15.81
CA LYS A 58 5.66 -5.32 -14.35
C LYS A 58 4.95 -6.50 -13.66
N GLN A 59 5.25 -7.72 -14.14
CA GLN A 59 4.80 -8.93 -13.49
C GLN A 59 5.13 -8.86 -11.99
N LEU A 60 4.13 -9.12 -11.16
CA LEU A 60 4.17 -8.80 -9.74
C LEU A 60 5.18 -9.69 -9.01
N VAL A 61 6.08 -9.05 -8.27
CA VAL A 61 6.97 -9.69 -7.29
C VAL A 61 6.61 -9.13 -5.92
N TRP A 62 5.91 -9.92 -5.11
CA TRP A 62 5.29 -9.45 -3.87
C TRP A 62 6.32 -8.96 -2.84
N GLU A 63 7.46 -9.64 -2.73
CA GLU A 63 8.55 -9.27 -1.83
C GLU A 63 9.25 -7.95 -2.18
N ASP A 64 9.05 -7.43 -3.40
CA ASP A 64 9.64 -6.15 -3.85
C ASP A 64 8.72 -4.93 -3.56
N LEU A 65 7.53 -5.16 -3.01
CA LEU A 65 6.62 -4.11 -2.58
C LEU A 65 6.96 -3.65 -1.16
N ASP A 66 7.17 -2.35 -1.01
CA ASP A 66 7.63 -1.70 0.23
C ASP A 66 6.73 -0.54 0.66
N SER A 67 5.61 -0.33 -0.04
CA SER A 67 4.71 0.80 0.14
C SER A 67 3.24 0.39 0.05
N TRP A 68 2.38 1.08 0.81
CA TRP A 68 0.94 0.81 0.84
C TRP A 68 0.28 1.01 -0.54
N ILE A 69 0.76 1.98 -1.31
CA ILE A 69 0.30 2.26 -2.67
C ILE A 69 1.40 1.80 -3.61
N THR A 70 1.09 0.84 -4.48
CA THR A 70 2.04 0.34 -5.48
C THR A 70 2.53 1.49 -6.36
N PRO A 71 3.86 1.73 -6.43
CA PRO A 71 4.41 2.74 -7.34
C PRO A 71 4.01 2.47 -8.79
N ASN A 72 3.74 3.52 -9.56
CA ASN A 72 3.26 3.40 -10.95
C ASN A 72 4.19 2.54 -11.83
N ASP A 73 5.50 2.59 -11.59
CA ASP A 73 6.52 1.83 -12.32
C ASP A 73 6.67 0.38 -11.84
N LYS A 74 6.00 -0.01 -10.76
CA LYS A 74 5.86 -1.39 -10.26
C LYS A 74 4.43 -1.93 -10.45
N PHE A 75 3.51 -1.14 -10.97
CA PHE A 75 2.11 -1.53 -11.11
C PHE A 75 1.93 -2.54 -12.26
N PHE A 76 1.40 -3.71 -11.95
CA PHE A 76 1.13 -4.75 -12.94
C PHE A 76 0.24 -4.24 -14.07
N SER A 77 0.65 -4.45 -15.32
CA SER A 77 -0.10 -3.96 -16.47
C SER A 77 -0.10 -4.97 -17.60
N ILE A 78 -1.29 -5.33 -18.08
CA ILE A 78 -1.49 -6.23 -19.21
C ILE A 78 -2.19 -5.52 -20.35
N SER A 79 -1.74 -5.74 -21.58
CA SER A 79 -2.35 -5.21 -22.80
C SER A 79 -2.67 -6.34 -23.76
N HIS A 80 -3.91 -6.40 -24.24
CA HIS A 80 -4.33 -7.37 -25.26
C HIS A 80 -3.93 -6.92 -26.68
N PHE A 81 -3.62 -5.65 -26.85
CA PHE A 81 -3.19 -5.02 -28.09
C PHE A 81 -2.00 -4.09 -27.83
N ASN A 82 -1.46 -3.49 -28.90
CA ASN A 82 -0.42 -2.48 -28.77
C ASN A 82 -0.91 -1.28 -27.95
N ARG A 83 -0.05 -0.76 -27.06
CA ARG A 83 -0.33 0.45 -26.29
C ARG A 83 -0.31 1.66 -27.23
N PRO A 84 -1.40 2.44 -27.33
CA PRO A 84 -1.44 3.58 -28.24
C PRO A 84 -0.65 4.76 -27.68
N THR A 85 -0.06 5.55 -28.57
CA THR A 85 0.37 6.91 -28.26
C THR A 85 -0.82 7.84 -28.44
N ILE A 86 -1.26 8.52 -27.38
CA ILE A 86 -2.40 9.44 -27.40
C ILE A 86 -1.88 10.87 -27.39
N ASP A 87 -2.36 11.70 -28.32
CA ASP A 87 -2.12 13.15 -28.29
C ASP A 87 -3.25 13.83 -27.51
N GLU A 88 -2.88 14.49 -26.42
CA GLU A 88 -3.78 15.19 -25.51
C GLU A 88 -4.59 16.32 -26.19
N LYS A 89 -4.16 16.82 -27.34
CA LYS A 89 -4.87 17.90 -28.07
C LYS A 89 -5.93 17.40 -29.03
N THR A 90 -5.83 16.14 -29.46
CA THR A 90 -6.69 15.58 -30.50
C THR A 90 -7.54 14.41 -30.02
N TRP A 91 -7.28 13.89 -28.81
CA TRP A 91 -8.12 12.85 -28.23
C TRP A 91 -9.54 13.35 -27.91
N SER A 92 -10.49 12.44 -27.99
CA SER A 92 -11.86 12.63 -27.52
C SER A 92 -12.42 11.31 -27.00
N ILE A 93 -13.40 11.37 -26.10
CA ILE A 93 -14.19 10.22 -25.66
C ILE A 93 -15.63 10.41 -26.15
N GLU A 94 -16.15 9.40 -26.84
CA GLU A 94 -17.57 9.35 -27.21
C GLU A 94 -18.40 8.75 -26.06
N ILE A 95 -19.51 9.41 -25.72
CA ILE A 95 -20.52 8.88 -24.81
C ILE A 95 -21.75 8.50 -25.66
N GLY A 96 -21.91 7.19 -25.91
CA GLY A 96 -23.03 6.65 -26.68
C GLY A 96 -24.22 6.17 -25.82
N GLY A 97 -25.23 5.61 -26.49
CA GLY A 97 -26.41 5.00 -25.84
C GLY A 97 -27.62 5.93 -25.72
N LEU A 98 -28.62 5.53 -24.93
CA LEU A 98 -29.85 6.29 -24.67
C LEU A 98 -29.63 7.33 -23.57
N VAL A 99 -28.78 8.31 -23.86
CA VAL A 99 -28.48 9.42 -22.96
C VAL A 99 -29.11 10.71 -23.46
N LYS A 100 -29.60 11.53 -22.53
CA LYS A 100 -30.00 12.90 -22.88
C LYS A 100 -28.74 13.70 -23.20
N LYS A 101 -28.76 14.40 -24.32
CA LYS A 101 -27.72 15.37 -24.67
C LYS A 101 -27.83 16.63 -23.82
#